data_AF-A0A5B6X3F7-F1
#
_entry.id   AF-A0A5B6X3F7-F1
#
_cell.length_a   1.000
_cell.length_b   1.000
_cell.length_c   1.000
_cell.angle_alpha   90.00
_cell.angle_beta   90.00
_cell.angle_gamma   90.00
#
_symmetry.space_group_name_H-M   'P 1'
#
loop_
_entity.id
_entity.type
_entity.pdbx_description
1 polymer ?
#
loop_
_entity_poly.entity_id
_entity_poly.type
_entity_poly.pdbx_seq_one_letter_code
_entity_poly.pdbx_strand_id
1 'polypeptide(L)'
;MATKYFKGSDKLMVGVQPCISESINEKLTVEFKTDEIIEAMNPFKASSKDGFQAFFYHKYWHIIGGDVVSYYLDVLNGRKDIEEINRTNIVRIPKVTTPKNMGQFRPINFCNVIYKIISKVVVNRRLYPKGKLPIILVAYEILHSFKKKTRGVVGSFALKLDMSKAYDRVE
;
A
#
# COMPACT_ATOMS: atom_id res chain seq x y z
N MET A 1 -12.54 2.40 -15.44
CA MET A 1 -13.84 2.04 -14.81
C MET A 1 -13.97 2.51 -13.34
N ALA A 2 -13.20 3.51 -12.89
CA ALA A 2 -13.26 4.02 -11.50
C ALA A 2 -14.39 5.03 -11.23
N THR A 3 -15.18 5.37 -12.24
CA THR A 3 -16.24 6.40 -12.18
C THR A 3 -17.62 5.85 -11.80
N LYS A 4 -17.81 4.54 -11.66
CA LYS A 4 -19.15 3.96 -11.39
C LYS A 4 -19.53 3.80 -9.91
N TYR A 5 -18.62 4.06 -8.97
CA TYR A 5 -18.85 3.81 -7.54
C TYR A 5 -19.12 5.07 -6.68
N PHE A 6 -19.21 6.26 -7.28
CA PHE A 6 -19.44 7.50 -6.55
C PHE A 6 -20.74 8.18 -6.99
N LYS A 7 -21.88 7.56 -6.67
CA LYS A 7 -23.18 8.25 -6.74
C LYS A 7 -23.27 9.24 -5.57
N GLY A 8 -22.76 10.47 -5.76
CA GLY A 8 -22.95 11.57 -4.81
C GLY A 8 -21.85 12.64 -4.73
N SER A 9 -20.70 12.46 -5.38
CA SER A 9 -19.55 13.39 -5.25
C SER A 9 -19.27 14.28 -6.47
N ASP A 10 -20.22 14.40 -7.39
CA ASP A 10 -20.01 15.19 -8.63
C ASP A 10 -19.76 16.69 -8.36
N LYS A 11 -20.25 17.23 -7.24
CA LYS A 11 -20.00 18.63 -6.85
C LYS A 11 -18.61 18.88 -6.24
N LEU A 12 -17.88 17.85 -5.79
CA LEU A 12 -16.57 17.99 -5.14
C LEU A 12 -15.39 17.96 -6.12
N MET A 13 -15.62 17.56 -7.37
CA MET A 13 -14.56 17.32 -8.35
C MET A 13 -14.38 18.45 -9.37
N VAL A 14 -15.12 19.56 -9.25
CA VAL A 14 -15.18 20.66 -10.24
C VAL A 14 -13.82 21.37 -10.45
N GLY A 15 -12.84 21.18 -9.58
CA GLY A 15 -11.49 21.75 -9.71
C GLY A 15 -10.36 20.74 -9.89
N VAL A 16 -10.66 19.43 -9.94
CA VAL A 16 -9.63 18.39 -10.01
C VAL A 16 -9.40 18.03 -11.47
N GLN A 17 -8.29 18.53 -12.03
CA GLN A 17 -7.89 18.10 -13.38
C GLN A 17 -7.57 16.60 -13.40
N PRO A 18 -8.01 15.86 -14.43
CA PRO A 18 -7.70 14.45 -14.57
C PRO A 18 -6.17 14.25 -14.64
N CYS A 19 -5.60 13.64 -13.61
CA CYS A 19 -4.16 13.41 -13.51
C CYS A 19 -3.71 12.09 -14.18
N ILE A 20 -4.66 11.37 -14.80
CA ILE A 20 -4.44 10.07 -15.46
C ILE A 20 -4.76 10.25 -16.94
N SER A 21 -3.75 10.10 -17.80
CA SER A 21 -3.95 10.09 -19.25
C SER A 21 -4.67 8.82 -19.71
N GLU A 22 -5.33 8.88 -20.86
CA GLU A 22 -6.09 7.77 -21.42
C GLU A 22 -5.23 6.50 -21.58
N SER A 23 -3.99 6.64 -22.03
CA SER A 23 -3.02 5.55 -22.12
C SER A 23 -2.66 4.93 -20.76
N ILE A 24 -2.64 5.70 -19.66
CA ILE A 24 -2.44 5.15 -18.32
C ILE A 24 -3.71 4.43 -17.86
N ASN A 25 -4.89 4.99 -18.14
CA ASN A 25 -6.15 4.34 -17.80
C ASN A 25 -6.31 2.99 -18.52
N GLU A 26 -5.96 2.90 -19.81
CA GLU A 26 -5.93 1.64 -20.56
C GLU A 26 -5.03 0.61 -19.88
N LYS A 27 -3.78 0.98 -19.54
CA LYS A 27 -2.84 0.10 -18.82
C LYS A 27 -3.36 -0.36 -17.45
N LEU A 28 -4.13 0.47 -16.75
CA LEU A 28 -4.72 0.14 -15.46
C LEU A 28 -5.95 -0.76 -15.55
N THR A 29 -6.61 -0.82 -16.72
CA THR A 29 -7.83 -1.61 -16.95
C THR A 29 -7.60 -2.97 -17.60
N VAL A 30 -6.41 -3.23 -18.14
CA VAL A 30 -6.05 -4.54 -18.70
C VAL A 30 -6.00 -5.59 -17.60
N GLU A 31 -6.32 -6.84 -17.92
CA GLU A 31 -6.22 -7.97 -16.98
C GLU A 31 -4.79 -8.13 -16.41
N PHE A 32 -4.70 -8.64 -15.19
CA PHE A 32 -3.42 -9.03 -14.57
C PHE A 32 -2.81 -10.22 -15.29
N LYS A 33 -1.49 -10.17 -15.48
CA LYS A 33 -0.71 -11.24 -16.13
C LYS A 33 0.18 -11.97 -15.12
N THR A 34 0.54 -13.19 -15.47
CA THR A 34 1.45 -14.05 -14.67
C THR A 34 2.76 -13.36 -14.34
N ASP A 35 3.34 -12.62 -15.29
CA ASP A 35 4.63 -11.95 -15.11
C ASP A 35 4.61 -10.93 -13.96
N GLU A 36 3.50 -10.18 -13.82
CA GLU A 36 3.33 -9.19 -12.75
C GLU A 36 3.30 -9.85 -11.36
N ILE A 37 2.74 -11.06 -11.28
CA ILE A 37 2.68 -11.85 -10.04
C ILE A 37 4.07 -12.40 -9.71
N ILE A 38 4.78 -12.95 -10.69
CA ILE A 38 6.14 -13.49 -10.51
C ILE A 38 7.10 -12.37 -10.06
N GLU A 39 7.03 -11.19 -10.69
CA GLU A 39 7.82 -10.03 -10.28
C GLU A 39 7.49 -9.59 -8.83
N ALA A 40 6.21 -9.63 -8.46
CA ALA A 40 5.79 -9.33 -7.10
C ALA A 40 6.30 -10.37 -6.09
N MET A 41 6.51 -11.63 -6.49
CA MET A 41 6.99 -12.71 -5.61
C MET A 41 8.51 -12.72 -5.40
N ASN A 42 9.30 -12.21 -6.34
CA ASN A 42 10.78 -12.31 -6.31
C ASN A 42 11.49 -11.83 -5.02
N PRO A 43 11.03 -10.80 -4.28
CA PRO A 43 11.67 -10.40 -3.04
C PRO A 43 10.98 -10.94 -1.77
N PHE A 44 10.28 -12.09 -1.83
CA PHE A 44 9.64 -12.68 -0.65
C PHE A 44 10.66 -13.09 0.43
N LYS A 45 10.96 -12.14 1.32
CA LYS A 45 11.82 -12.35 2.50
C LYS A 45 11.03 -12.54 3.80
N ALA A 46 9.70 -12.48 3.76
CA ALA A 46 8.88 -12.47 4.98
C ALA A 46 8.25 -13.83 5.29
N SER A 47 8.48 -14.32 6.51
CA SER A 47 7.79 -15.47 7.10
C SER A 47 6.29 -15.16 7.26
N SER A 48 5.42 -16.03 6.74
CA SER A 48 3.98 -15.96 6.95
C SER A 48 3.54 -16.98 7.98
N LYS A 49 2.53 -16.62 8.77
CA LYS A 49 1.87 -17.50 9.72
C LYS A 49 0.74 -18.31 9.06
N ASP A 50 0.78 -18.50 7.75
CA ASP A 50 0.04 -19.56 7.05
C ASP A 50 0.66 -20.95 7.35
N GLY A 51 1.60 -21.02 8.30
CA GLY A 51 2.40 -22.21 8.62
C GLY A 51 3.64 -22.35 7.74
N PHE A 52 3.70 -21.63 6.61
CA PHE A 52 4.74 -21.78 5.62
C PHE A 52 5.68 -20.57 5.54
N GLN A 53 6.96 -20.81 5.81
CA GLN A 53 8.02 -19.82 5.61
C GLN A 53 8.18 -19.51 4.12
N ALA A 54 8.71 -18.33 3.76
CA ALA A 54 8.98 -17.96 2.36
C ALA A 54 9.79 -19.04 1.63
N PHE A 55 10.71 -19.72 2.33
CA PHE A 55 11.47 -20.86 1.81
C PHE A 55 10.61 -22.00 1.25
N PHE A 56 9.46 -22.30 1.86
CA PHE A 56 8.54 -23.34 1.36
C PHE A 56 8.08 -23.03 -0.06
N TYR A 57 7.65 -21.79 -0.29
CA TYR A 57 7.19 -21.34 -1.61
C TYR A 57 8.30 -21.37 -2.65
N HIS A 58 9.54 -21.04 -2.27
CA HIS A 58 10.68 -21.11 -3.19
C HIS A 58 11.04 -22.57 -3.52
N LYS A 59 11.06 -23.46 -2.52
CA LYS A 59 11.46 -24.86 -2.70
C LYS A 59 10.44 -25.66 -3.51
N TYR A 60 9.15 -25.47 -3.23
CA TYR A 60 8.06 -26.21 -3.86
C TYR A 60 7.39 -25.45 -5.02
N TRP A 61 7.98 -24.34 -5.49
CA TRP A 61 7.41 -23.52 -6.56
C TRP A 61 7.09 -24.32 -7.83
N HIS A 62 7.93 -25.29 -8.18
CA HIS A 62 7.72 -26.17 -9.33
C HIS A 62 6.47 -27.06 -9.20
N ILE A 63 5.97 -27.27 -7.98
CA ILE A 63 4.77 -28.06 -7.69
C ILE A 63 3.55 -27.15 -7.55
N ILE A 64 3.63 -26.14 -6.68
CA ILE A 64 2.46 -25.32 -6.29
C ILE A 64 2.34 -24.01 -7.07
N GLY A 65 3.38 -23.60 -7.83
CA GLY A 65 3.46 -22.28 -8.43
C GLY A 65 2.36 -22.01 -9.46
N GLY A 66 1.99 -23.02 -10.25
CA GLY A 66 0.91 -22.92 -11.23
C GLY A 66 -0.44 -22.60 -10.56
N ASP A 67 -0.81 -23.40 -9.56
CA ASP A 67 -2.07 -23.22 -8.81
C ASP A 67 -2.09 -21.89 -8.06
N VAL A 68 -0.96 -21.51 -7.46
CA VAL A 68 -0.80 -20.24 -6.73
C VAL A 68 -0.98 -19.05 -7.68
N VAL A 69 -0.33 -19.05 -8.84
CA VAL A 69 -0.48 -17.98 -9.85
C VAL A 69 -1.91 -17.93 -10.36
N SER A 70 -2.52 -19.08 -10.68
CA SER A 70 -3.92 -19.14 -11.14
C SER A 70 -4.86 -18.54 -10.10
N TYR A 71 -4.65 -18.87 -8.83
CA TYR A 71 -5.44 -18.31 -7.73
C TYR A 71 -5.32 -16.78 -7.67
N TYR A 72 -4.10 -16.24 -7.73
CA TYR A 72 -3.89 -14.79 -7.74
C TYR A 72 -4.55 -14.10 -8.93
N LEU A 73 -4.45 -14.68 -10.13
CA LEU A 73 -5.08 -14.15 -11.33
C LEU A 73 -6.60 -14.12 -11.22
N ASP A 74 -7.20 -15.19 -10.68
CA ASP A 74 -8.63 -15.25 -10.47
C ASP A 74 -9.11 -14.17 -9.49
N VAL A 75 -8.38 -13.94 -8.39
CA VAL A 75 -8.74 -12.89 -7.42
C VAL A 75 -8.53 -11.50 -8.02
N LEU A 76 -7.38 -11.25 -8.66
CA LEU A 76 -7.03 -9.94 -9.22
C LEU A 76 -7.93 -9.52 -10.39
N ASN A 77 -8.41 -10.48 -11.19
CA ASN A 77 -9.32 -10.24 -12.30
C ASN A 77 -10.81 -10.37 -11.90
N GLY A 78 -11.13 -10.50 -10.61
CA GLY A 78 -12.51 -10.49 -10.10
C GLY A 78 -13.31 -11.78 -10.31
N ARG A 79 -12.64 -12.91 -10.56
CA ARG A 79 -13.26 -14.25 -10.70
C ARG A 79 -13.39 -14.99 -9.36
N LYS A 80 -12.61 -14.61 -8.35
CA LYS A 80 -12.67 -15.14 -6.97
C LYS A 80 -12.70 -14.00 -5.97
N ASP A 81 -13.40 -14.24 -4.86
CA ASP A 81 -13.47 -13.30 -3.75
C ASP A 81 -12.25 -13.43 -2.82
N ILE A 82 -11.87 -12.33 -2.19
CA ILE A 82 -10.75 -12.20 -1.24
C ILE A 82 -11.22 -12.25 0.23
N GLU A 83 -12.53 -12.25 0.49
CA GLU A 83 -13.09 -12.19 1.85
C GLU A 83 -12.57 -13.28 2.80
N GLU A 84 -12.39 -14.51 2.29
CA GLU A 84 -11.90 -15.63 3.10
C GLU A 84 -10.44 -15.40 3.57
N ILE A 85 -9.63 -14.77 2.73
CA ILE A 85 -8.23 -14.41 3.05
C ILE A 85 -8.16 -13.17 3.95
N ASN A 86 -9.13 -12.27 3.82
CA ASN A 86 -9.21 -11.03 4.58
C ASN A 86 -9.67 -11.21 6.03
N ARG A 87 -9.97 -12.44 6.48
CA ARG A 87 -10.13 -12.79 7.91
C ARG A 87 -8.79 -12.60 8.64
N THR A 88 -8.46 -11.35 8.90
CA THR A 88 -7.15 -10.92 9.38
C THR A 88 -7.08 -11.12 10.88
N ASN A 89 -6.07 -11.86 11.35
CA ASN A 89 -5.81 -11.98 12.78
C ASN A 89 -5.11 -10.71 13.28
N ILE A 90 -5.83 -9.90 14.06
CA ILE A 90 -5.27 -8.74 14.74
C ILE A 90 -4.48 -9.25 15.96
N VAL A 91 -3.15 -9.16 15.88
CA VAL A 91 -2.28 -9.51 17.01
C VAL A 91 -1.99 -8.25 17.80
N ARG A 92 -2.19 -8.29 19.12
CA ARG A 92 -1.92 -7.17 20.02
C ARG A 92 -0.54 -7.34 20.64
N ILE A 93 0.42 -6.50 20.26
CA ILE A 93 1.76 -6.50 20.88
C ILE A 93 1.81 -5.46 22.01
N PRO A 94 2.14 -5.85 23.27
CA PRO A 94 2.30 -4.91 24.36
C PRO A 94 3.37 -3.84 24.07
N LYS A 95 3.09 -2.57 24.36
CA LYS A 95 4.09 -1.47 24.36
C LYS A 95 4.91 -1.41 25.64
N VAL A 96 4.35 -1.94 26.72
CA VAL A 96 4.86 -1.86 28.10
C VAL A 96 4.78 -3.23 28.74
N THR A 97 5.58 -3.47 29.79
CA THR A 97 5.69 -4.75 30.50
C THR A 97 4.36 -5.23 31.11
N THR A 98 3.50 -4.31 31.56
CA THR A 98 2.20 -4.64 32.15
C THR A 98 1.11 -3.75 31.56
N PRO A 99 0.55 -4.10 30.39
CA PRO A 99 -0.47 -3.29 29.76
C PRO A 99 -1.79 -3.37 30.54
N LYS A 100 -2.32 -2.22 30.97
CA LYS A 100 -3.59 -2.09 31.70
C LYS A 100 -4.75 -1.65 30.81
N ASN A 101 -4.45 -0.91 29.73
CA ASN A 101 -5.47 -0.33 28.84
C ASN A 101 -5.18 -0.65 27.37
N MET A 102 -6.23 -0.63 26.56
CA MET A 102 -6.18 -0.93 25.11
C MET A 102 -5.20 -0.06 24.31
N GLY A 103 -5.00 1.21 24.69
CA GLY A 103 -4.02 2.11 24.05
C GLY A 103 -2.55 1.71 24.26
N GLN A 104 -2.27 0.81 25.20
CA GLN A 104 -0.92 0.31 25.50
C GLN A 104 -0.55 -0.92 24.66
N PHE A 105 -1.41 -1.35 23.76
CA PHE A 105 -1.06 -2.33 22.72
C PHE A 105 -0.78 -1.62 21.40
N ARG A 106 0.11 -2.20 20.60
CA ARG A 106 0.22 -1.93 19.17
C ARG A 106 -0.64 -2.98 18.47
N PRO A 107 -1.75 -2.61 17.83
CA PRO A 107 -2.42 -3.54 16.92
C PRO A 107 -1.48 -3.77 15.74
N ILE A 108 -1.16 -5.04 15.49
CA ILE A 108 -0.44 -5.46 14.29
C ILE A 108 -1.41 -6.34 13.51
N ASN A 109 -1.77 -5.86 12.32
CA ASN A 109 -2.50 -6.66 11.36
C ASN A 109 -1.52 -7.65 10.73
N PHE A 110 -1.70 -8.93 11.03
CA PHE A 110 -0.94 -9.98 10.39
C PHE A 110 -1.67 -10.37 9.09
N CYS A 111 -1.25 -9.81 7.95
CA CYS A 111 -1.83 -10.14 6.66
C CYS A 111 -1.23 -11.44 6.09
N ASN A 112 -2.09 -12.24 5.44
CA ASN A 112 -1.71 -13.45 4.71
C ASN A 112 -0.71 -13.11 3.59
N VAL A 113 0.22 -14.02 3.28
CA VAL A 113 1.15 -13.92 2.14
C VAL A 113 0.42 -13.59 0.83
N ILE A 114 -0.77 -14.17 0.66
CA ILE A 114 -1.64 -13.92 -0.48
C ILE A 114 -2.06 -12.46 -0.55
N TYR A 115 -2.55 -11.90 0.55
CA TYR A 115 -2.94 -10.50 0.61
C TYR A 115 -1.76 -9.55 0.33
N LYS A 116 -0.56 -9.88 0.85
CA LYS A 116 0.66 -9.08 0.60
C LYS A 116 1.00 -9.03 -0.88
N ILE A 117 0.83 -10.13 -1.60
CA ILE A 117 1.14 -10.18 -3.04
C ILE A 117 0.11 -9.45 -3.86
N ILE A 118 -1.17 -9.68 -3.61
CA ILE A 118 -2.25 -8.94 -4.28
C ILE A 118 -2.03 -7.44 -4.12
N SER A 119 -1.78 -6.99 -2.88
CA SER A 119 -1.50 -5.58 -2.58
C SER A 119 -0.28 -5.07 -3.36
N LYS A 120 0.80 -5.86 -3.42
CA LYS A 120 2.02 -5.48 -4.12
C LYS A 120 1.84 -5.41 -5.64
N VAL A 121 1.13 -6.37 -6.23
CA VAL A 121 0.82 -6.39 -7.68
C VAL A 121 0.00 -5.16 -8.05
N VAL A 122 -1.03 -4.83 -7.26
CA VAL A 122 -1.85 -3.62 -7.45
C VAL A 122 -1.02 -2.34 -7.32
N VAL A 123 -0.12 -2.27 -6.34
CA VAL A 123 0.78 -1.12 -6.15
C VAL A 123 1.85 -1.03 -7.22
N ASN A 124 2.32 -2.14 -7.79
CA ASN A 124 3.27 -2.13 -8.90
C ASN A 124 2.61 -1.63 -10.19
N ARG A 125 1.35 -2.02 -10.42
CA ARG A 125 0.56 -1.62 -11.58
C ARG A 125 0.09 -0.17 -11.49
N ARG A 126 -0.36 0.27 -10.32
CA ARG A 126 -0.57 1.70 -10.07
C ARG A 126 0.82 2.32 -10.10
N LEU A 127 1.13 3.08 -11.15
CA LEU A 127 2.33 3.90 -11.22
C LEU A 127 2.35 4.89 -10.05
N TYR A 128 2.72 4.41 -8.86
CA TYR A 128 3.25 5.26 -7.82
C TYR A 128 4.49 5.85 -8.47
N PRO A 129 4.58 7.17 -8.64
CA PRO A 129 5.68 7.76 -9.36
C PRO A 129 6.98 7.33 -8.67
N LYS A 130 7.69 6.38 -9.29
CA LYS A 130 8.96 5.80 -8.83
C LYS A 130 10.12 6.83 -8.82
N GLY A 131 9.78 8.13 -8.87
CA GLY A 131 10.69 9.26 -8.93
C GLY A 131 10.26 10.44 -8.07
N LYS A 132 9.32 10.29 -7.13
CA LYS A 132 9.20 11.30 -6.07
C LYS A 132 10.44 11.17 -5.19
N LEU A 133 11.25 12.23 -5.15
CA LEU A 133 12.32 12.36 -4.16
C LEU A 133 11.74 11.95 -2.80
N PRO A 134 12.44 11.10 -2.03
CA PRO A 134 11.97 10.75 -0.71
C PRO A 134 11.67 12.05 0.04
N ILE A 135 10.49 12.12 0.65
CA ILE A 135 9.92 13.34 1.27
C ILE A 135 10.94 14.01 2.22
N ILE A 136 11.86 13.22 2.77
CA ILE A 136 12.96 13.68 3.60
C ILE A 136 13.99 14.56 2.89
N LEU A 137 14.32 14.31 1.62
CA LEU A 137 15.24 15.14 0.84
C LEU A 137 14.60 16.50 0.53
N VAL A 138 13.33 16.50 0.15
CA VAL A 138 12.57 17.73 -0.08
C VAL A 138 12.46 18.54 1.21
N ALA A 139 12.17 17.89 2.34
CA ALA A 139 12.16 18.55 3.65
C ALA A 139 13.54 19.11 4.02
N TYR A 140 14.62 18.39 3.73
CA TYR A 140 15.98 18.82 3.99
C TYR A 140 16.36 20.06 3.16
N GLU A 141 16.00 20.09 1.88
CA GLU A 141 16.22 21.27 1.01
C GLU A 141 15.44 22.50 1.50
N ILE A 142 14.18 22.32 1.91
CA ILE A 142 13.37 23.42 2.48
C ILE A 142 14.01 23.96 3.76
N LEU A 143 14.42 23.09 4.67
CA LEU A 143 15.10 23.48 5.92
C LEU A 143 16.45 24.16 5.67
N HIS A 144 17.21 23.68 4.68
CA HIS A 144 18.48 24.28 4.28
C HIS A 144 18.28 25.67 3.67
N SER A 145 17.24 25.83 2.83
CA SER A 145 16.86 27.14 2.28
C SER A 145 16.46 28.11 3.39
N PHE A 146 15.84 27.64 4.47
CA PHE A 146 15.50 28.49 5.62
C PHE A 146 16.75 28.93 6.38
N LYS A 147 17.72 28.02 6.59
CA LYS A 147 19.01 28.36 7.22
C LYS A 147 19.84 29.35 6.42
N LYS A 148 19.78 29.29 5.09
CA LYS A 148 20.50 30.22 4.19
C LYS A 148 19.82 31.58 4.04
N LYS A 149 18.50 31.67 4.24
CA LYS A 149 17.76 32.94 4.24
C LYS A 149 17.81 33.62 5.60
N THR A 150 18.95 34.20 5.95
CA THR A 150 19.16 34.98 7.18
C THR A 150 18.90 36.49 7.03
N ARG A 151 18.69 37.00 5.80
CA ARG A 151 18.37 38.41 5.52
C ARG A 151 17.37 38.53 4.35
N GLY A 152 16.40 39.44 4.48
CA GLY A 152 15.38 39.73 3.47
C GLY A 152 14.10 40.30 4.09
N VAL A 153 13.29 41.01 3.31
CA VAL A 153 12.03 41.65 3.77
C VAL A 153 10.90 40.63 3.98
N VAL A 154 10.98 39.47 3.35
CA VAL A 154 9.96 38.40 3.41
C VAL A 154 10.49 37.21 4.22
N GLY A 155 9.87 36.97 5.38
CA GLY A 155 10.14 35.80 6.22
C GLY A 155 9.59 34.51 5.62
N SER A 156 10.21 33.36 5.93
CA SER A 156 9.70 32.03 5.58
C SER A 156 9.33 31.29 6.86
N PHE A 157 8.22 30.53 6.86
CA PHE A 157 7.79 29.72 8.00
C PHE A 157 7.46 28.29 7.56
N ALA A 158 7.69 27.32 8.44
CA ALA A 158 7.25 25.94 8.25
C ALA A 158 6.06 25.69 9.17
N LEU A 159 4.97 25.19 8.59
CA LEU A 159 3.81 24.71 9.33
C LEU A 159 3.84 23.19 9.39
N LYS A 160 4.04 22.64 10.58
CA LYS A 160 3.94 21.20 10.82
C LYS A 160 2.51 20.88 11.28
N LEU A 161 1.77 20.16 10.45
CA LEU A 161 0.47 19.61 10.81
C LEU A 161 0.66 18.17 11.28
N ASP A 162 0.40 17.90 12.56
CA ASP A 162 0.41 16.55 13.12
C ASP A 162 -1.03 16.03 13.18
N MET A 163 -1.28 14.94 12.45
CA MET A 163 -2.61 14.33 12.37
C MET A 163 -2.57 13.01 13.12
N SER A 164 -3.63 12.73 13.90
CA SER A 164 -3.87 11.38 14.41
C SER A 164 -3.83 10.38 13.26
N LYS A 165 -3.22 9.20 13.47
CA LYS A 165 -3.08 8.20 12.41
C LYS A 165 -4.44 7.92 11.78
N ALA A 166 -4.49 7.96 10.45
CA ALA A 166 -5.72 7.75 9.69
C ALA A 166 -6.42 6.42 10.01
N TYR A 167 -5.67 5.41 10.46
CA TYR A 167 -6.20 4.10 10.82
C TYR A 167 -6.72 3.98 12.27
N ASP A 168 -6.42 4.97 13.12
CA ASP A 168 -6.91 4.99 14.51
C ASP A 168 -8.30 5.64 14.60
N ARG A 169 -8.79 6.26 13.51
CA ARG A 169 -10.14 6.82 13.36
C ARG A 169 -10.88 6.07 12.25
N VAL A 170 -11.50 4.96 12.62
CA VAL A 170 -12.52 4.32 11.77
C VAL A 170 -13.84 5.01 12.13
N GLU A 171 -14.30 5.91 11.28
CA GLU A 171 -15.68 6.40 11.25
C GLU A 171 -16.44 5.71 10.10
#